data_AF-A0A3D1ERJ3-F1
#
_entry.id   AF-A0A3D1ERJ3-F1
#
_cell.length_a   1.000
_cell.length_b   1.000
_cell.length_c   1.000
_cell.angle_alpha   90.00
_cell.angle_beta   90.00
_cell.angle_gamma   90.00
#
_symmetry.space_group_name_H-M   'P 1'
#
loop_
_entity.id
_entity.type
_entity.pdbx_description
1 polymer ?
#
loop_
_entity_poly.entity_id
_entity_poly.type
_entity_poly.pdbx_seq_one_letter_code
_entity_poly.pdbx_strand_id
1 'polypeptide(L)'
;MSESQTRPFQSVGRDLIGGVVVFLVAIPLCLGIALASGAPLMSGLITGIVGGIVVGIISGSHVSVSGPAAGLAAIVLAQIEGLGGFQPFLLAVALAGVMQAAFGVLRGGALANFFPNSVIRGLLAAIGVL
;
A
#
# COMPACT_ATOMS: atom_id res chain seq x y z
N MET A 1 -23.88 -13.69 16.75
CA MET A 1 -23.70 -12.22 16.64
C MET A 1 -24.02 -11.87 15.21
N SER A 2 -25.13 -11.15 15.03
CA SER A 2 -25.88 -10.98 13.79
C SER A 2 -25.04 -10.40 12.65
N GLU A 3 -25.07 -11.06 11.50
CA GLU A 3 -24.65 -10.53 10.20
C GLU A 3 -25.31 -9.16 10.00
N SER A 4 -24.51 -8.09 10.06
CA SER A 4 -24.95 -6.76 9.64
C SER A 4 -24.99 -6.77 8.12
N GLN A 5 -26.17 -7.02 7.55
CA GLN A 5 -26.46 -6.71 6.16
C GLN A 5 -26.33 -5.19 5.95
N THR A 6 -25.12 -4.70 5.68
CA THR A 6 -24.89 -3.32 5.25
C THR A 6 -25.35 -3.21 3.81
N ARG A 7 -26.52 -2.60 3.60
CA ARG A 7 -26.99 -2.25 2.26
C ARG A 7 -25.95 -1.35 1.60
N PRO A 8 -25.49 -1.61 0.36
CA PRO A 8 -24.41 -0.87 -0.30
C PRO A 8 -24.68 0.63 -0.47
N PHE A 9 -25.93 1.07 -0.28
CA PHE A 9 -26.37 2.45 -0.47
C PHE A 9 -26.69 3.23 0.82
N GLN A 10 -26.50 2.64 2.01
CA GLN A 10 -26.85 3.32 3.27
C GLN A 10 -25.76 4.31 3.76
N SER A 11 -24.50 4.12 3.35
CA SER A 11 -23.35 4.91 3.79
C SER A 11 -22.77 5.86 2.73
N VAL A 12 -23.34 5.95 1.53
CA VAL A 12 -22.76 6.69 0.39
C VAL A 12 -22.34 8.12 0.75
N GLY A 13 -23.17 8.86 1.49
CA GLY A 13 -22.82 10.23 1.91
C GLY A 13 -21.62 10.27 2.87
N ARG A 14 -21.49 9.27 3.75
CA ARG A 14 -20.39 9.17 4.72
C ARG A 14 -19.11 8.68 4.04
N ASP A 15 -19.24 7.73 3.12
CA ASP A 15 -18.14 7.17 2.34
C ASP A 15 -17.57 8.21 1.37
N LEU A 16 -18.43 9.08 0.81
CA LEU A 16 -17.99 10.20 -0.03
C LEU A 16 -17.15 11.21 0.78
N ILE A 17 -17.64 11.62 1.96
CA ILE A 17 -16.90 12.54 2.83
C ILE A 17 -15.57 11.90 3.29
N GLY A 18 -15.62 10.64 3.72
CA GLY A 18 -14.42 9.90 4.11
C GLY A 18 -13.41 9.77 2.97
N GLY A 19 -13.87 9.46 1.76
CA GLY A 19 -13.04 9.38 0.57
C GLY A 19 -12.37 10.70 0.21
N VAL A 20 -13.08 11.83 0.32
CA VAL A 20 -12.50 13.17 0.09
C VAL A 20 -11.42 13.48 1.12
N VAL A 21 -11.64 13.19 2.41
CA VAL A 21 -10.64 13.42 3.45
C VAL A 21 -9.40 12.55 3.23
N VAL A 22 -9.58 11.27 2.92
CA VAL A 22 -8.48 10.35 2.60
C VAL A 22 -7.71 10.82 1.37
N PHE A 23 -8.40 11.29 0.33
CA PHE A 23 -7.75 11.83 -0.88
C PHE A 23 -6.86 13.03 -0.57
N LEU A 24 -7.35 13.98 0.22
CA LEU A 24 -6.59 15.16 0.62
C LEU A 24 -5.32 14.81 1.43
N VAL A 25 -5.36 13.75 2.24
CA VAL A 25 -4.20 13.24 2.98
C VAL A 25 -3.29 12.36 2.11
N ALA A 26 -3.86 11.64 1.15
CA ALA A 26 -3.13 10.70 0.29
C ALA A 26 -2.21 11.40 -0.70
N ILE A 27 -2.60 12.56 -1.26
CA ILE A 27 -1.75 13.34 -2.18
C ILE A 27 -0.37 13.66 -1.55
N PRO A 28 -0.30 14.38 -0.41
CA PRO A 28 1.00 14.71 0.19
C PRO A 28 1.75 13.47 0.64
N LEU A 29 1.06 12.42 1.12
CA LEU A 29 1.69 11.16 1.51
C LEU A 29 2.37 10.47 0.31
N CYS A 30 1.70 10.38 -0.84
CA CYS A 30 2.25 9.76 -2.05
C CYS A 30 3.50 10.51 -2.56
N LEU A 31 3.44 11.84 -2.54
CA LEU A 31 4.57 12.69 -2.95
C LEU A 31 5.73 12.57 -1.95
N GLY A 32 5.45 12.60 -0.64
CA GLY A 32 6.45 12.46 0.40
C GLY A 32 7.18 11.11 0.36
N ILE A 33 6.45 10.01 0.18
CA ILE A 33 7.05 8.68 0.08
C ILE A 33 7.88 8.56 -1.20
N ALA A 34 7.43 9.11 -2.34
CA ALA A 34 8.21 9.09 -3.58
C ALA A 34 9.53 9.85 -3.42
N LEU A 35 9.50 11.03 -2.78
CA LEU A 35 10.70 11.81 -2.47
C LEU A 35 11.65 11.05 -1.54
N ALA A 36 11.13 10.47 -0.46
CA ALA A 36 11.92 9.67 0.48
C ALA A 36 12.54 8.43 -0.18
N SER A 37 11.89 7.89 -1.21
CA SER A 37 12.36 6.71 -1.95
C SER A 37 13.36 7.04 -3.07
N GLY A 38 13.68 8.32 -3.32
CA GLY A 38 14.51 8.73 -4.46
C GLY A 38 13.87 8.45 -5.83
N ALA A 39 12.56 8.18 -5.87
CA ALA A 39 11.83 7.85 -7.09
C ALA A 39 11.18 9.10 -7.70
N PRO A 40 10.83 9.10 -9.01
CA PRO A 40 10.10 10.20 -9.62
C PRO A 40 8.78 10.47 -8.88
N LEU A 41 8.49 11.74 -8.57
CA LEU A 41 7.26 12.15 -7.87
C LEU A 41 5.98 11.55 -8.49
N MET A 42 5.92 11.51 -9.83
CA MET A 42 4.77 10.93 -10.52
C MET A 42 4.59 9.44 -10.29
N SER A 43 5.65 8.66 -10.04
CA SER A 43 5.46 7.22 -9.76
C SER A 43 4.72 6.99 -8.44
N GLY A 44 4.93 7.86 -7.45
CA GLY A 44 4.17 7.84 -6.19
C GLY A 44 2.69 8.13 -6.38
N LEU A 45 2.35 9.15 -7.18
CA LEU A 45 0.95 9.45 -7.49
C LEU A 45 0.30 8.35 -8.33
N ILE A 46 0.98 7.86 -9.37
CA ILE A 46 0.47 6.78 -10.23
C ILE A 46 0.22 5.52 -9.40
N THR A 47 1.15 5.13 -8.53
CA THR A 47 0.96 3.94 -7.70
C THR A 47 -0.17 4.12 -6.68
N GLY A 48 -0.39 5.34 -6.17
CA GLY A 48 -1.54 5.65 -5.31
C GLY A 48 -2.88 5.52 -6.04
N ILE A 49 -2.99 6.09 -7.24
CA ILE A 49 -4.21 6.03 -8.06
C ILE A 49 -4.49 4.59 -8.50
N VAL A 50 -3.50 3.92 -9.09
CA VAL A 50 -3.66 2.56 -9.61
C VAL A 50 -3.90 1.57 -8.47
N GLY A 51 -3.13 1.68 -7.37
CA GLY A 51 -3.31 0.84 -6.18
C GLY A 51 -4.70 1.02 -5.58
N GLY A 52 -5.15 2.26 -5.37
CA GLY A 52 -6.47 2.57 -4.82
C GLY A 52 -7.62 2.01 -5.65
N ILE A 53 -7.56 2.15 -6.98
CA ILE A 53 -8.61 1.64 -7.89
C ILE A 53 -8.58 0.10 -7.95
N VAL A 54 -7.43 -0.48 -8.26
CA VAL A 54 -7.32 -1.94 -8.49
C VAL A 54 -7.57 -2.72 -7.21
N VAL A 55 -6.94 -2.32 -6.10
CA VAL A 55 -7.12 -3.01 -4.81
C VAL A 55 -8.50 -2.71 -4.24
N GLY A 56 -9.03 -1.48 -4.40
CA GLY A 56 -10.38 -1.15 -3.95
C GLY A 56 -11.46 -2.03 -4.56
N ILE A 57 -11.30 -2.43 -5.83
CA ILE A 57 -12.25 -3.32 -6.52
C ILE A 57 -12.07 -4.79 -6.10
N ILE A 58 -10.84 -5.24 -5.85
CA ILE A 58 -10.50 -6.67 -5.65
C ILE A 58 -10.50 -7.09 -4.17
N SER A 59 -10.17 -6.19 -3.23
CA SER A 59 -9.82 -6.51 -1.84
C SER A 59 -10.97 -7.10 -1.00
N GLY A 60 -12.23 -6.78 -1.33
CA GLY A 60 -13.39 -7.18 -0.51
C GLY A 60 -13.47 -6.48 0.86
N SER A 61 -12.57 -5.53 1.14
CA SER A 61 -12.56 -4.71 2.35
C SER A 61 -13.32 -3.40 2.15
N HIS A 62 -14.17 -3.05 3.11
CA HIS A 62 -15.05 -1.88 3.06
C HIS A 62 -14.33 -0.57 3.44
N VAL A 63 -13.14 -0.65 4.05
CA VAL A 63 -12.41 0.52 4.61
C VAL A 63 -10.93 0.54 4.22
N SER A 64 -10.48 -0.37 3.36
CA SER A 64 -9.07 -0.45 2.98
C SER A 64 -8.73 0.61 1.93
N VAL A 65 -7.60 1.29 2.16
CA VAL A 65 -6.99 2.24 1.22
C VAL A 65 -5.64 1.67 0.82
N SER A 66 -5.34 1.69 -0.48
CA SER A 66 -4.08 1.18 -1.02
C SER A 66 -3.30 2.29 -1.71
N GLY A 67 -1.97 2.25 -1.55
CA GLY A 67 -1.04 3.21 -2.11
C GLY A 67 0.41 2.88 -1.70
N PRO A 68 1.36 3.80 -1.95
CA PRO A 68 2.74 3.60 -1.56
C PRO A 68 2.87 3.52 -0.03
N ALA A 69 3.60 2.52 0.46
CA ALA A 69 3.75 2.25 1.89
C ALA A 69 5.00 2.94 2.44
N ALA A 70 4.85 3.70 3.53
CA ALA A 70 5.96 4.41 4.17
C ALA A 70 7.11 3.46 4.56
N GLY A 71 6.78 2.26 5.03
CA GLY A 71 7.78 1.24 5.41
C GLY A 71 8.60 0.67 4.26
N LEU A 72 8.23 0.93 3.01
CA LEU A 72 9.00 0.50 1.85
C LEU A 72 9.95 1.60 1.33
N ALA A 73 9.86 2.84 1.81
CA ALA A 73 10.60 3.97 1.23
C ALA A 73 12.12 3.73 1.22
N ALA A 74 12.69 3.34 2.37
CA ALA A 74 14.11 3.02 2.49
C ALA A 74 14.52 1.81 1.64
N ILE A 75 13.65 0.81 1.51
CA ILE A 75 13.90 -0.37 0.68
C ILE A 75 13.96 0.04 -0.80
N VAL A 76 13.00 0.83 -1.26
CA VAL A 76 12.94 1.31 -2.64
C VAL A 76 14.19 2.13 -2.97
N LEU A 77 14.59 3.06 -2.08
CA LEU A 77 15.81 3.84 -2.26
C LEU A 77 17.04 2.93 -2.42
N ALA A 78 17.25 2.00 -1.48
CA ALA A 78 18.37 1.08 -1.51
C ALA A 78 18.38 0.17 -2.75
N GLN A 79 17.20 -0.24 -3.23
CA GLN A 79 17.10 -1.06 -4.45
C GLN A 79 17.34 -0.23 -5.72
N ILE A 80 16.86 1.00 -5.81
CA ILE A 80 17.14 1.87 -6.95
C ILE A 80 18.66 2.09 -7.09
N GLU A 81 19.35 2.34 -5.98
CA GLU A 81 20.80 2.50 -5.95
C GLU A 81 21.52 1.18 -6.28
N GLY A 82 21.09 0.08 -5.68
CA GLY A 82 21.73 -1.24 -5.84
C GLY A 82 21.53 -1.88 -7.22
N LEU A 83 20.39 -1.64 -7.88
CA LEU A 83 20.10 -2.17 -9.22
C LEU A 83 20.63 -1.28 -10.37
N GLY A 84 21.22 -0.13 -10.07
CA GLY A 84 21.76 0.78 -11.08
C GLY A 84 20.72 1.69 -11.74
N GLY A 85 19.58 1.92 -11.08
CA GLY A 85 18.59 2.90 -11.47
C GLY A 85 17.14 2.45 -11.34
N PHE A 86 16.22 3.36 -11.69
CA PHE A 86 14.78 3.15 -11.56
C PHE A 86 14.22 2.09 -12.53
N GLN A 87 14.77 2.01 -13.75
CA GLN A 87 14.29 1.08 -14.78
C GLN A 87 14.43 -0.41 -14.37
N PRO A 88 15.60 -0.89 -13.91
CA PRO A 88 15.73 -2.27 -13.42
C PRO A 88 14.94 -2.52 -12.12
N PHE A 89 14.77 -1.49 -11.27
CA PHE A 89 13.90 -1.57 -10.11
C PHE A 89 12.43 -1.86 -10.50
N LEU A 90 11.90 -1.24 -11.56
CA LEU A 90 10.54 -1.50 -12.03
C LEU A 90 10.33 -2.97 -12.44
N LEU A 91 11.33 -3.59 -13.07
CA LEU A 91 11.30 -5.01 -13.39
C LEU A 91 11.26 -5.87 -12.12
N ALA A 92 12.09 -5.54 -11.12
CA ALA A 92 12.08 -6.23 -9.83
C ALA A 92 10.71 -6.11 -9.12
N VAL A 93 10.08 -4.93 -9.16
CA VAL A 93 8.73 -4.71 -8.63
C VAL A 93 7.68 -5.54 -9.38
N ALA A 94 7.77 -5.62 -10.71
CA ALA A 94 6.86 -6.45 -11.50
C ALA A 94 6.98 -7.94 -11.11
N LEU A 95 8.21 -8.44 -10.95
CA LEU A 95 8.46 -9.81 -10.49
C LEU A 95 7.92 -10.04 -9.06
N ALA A 96 8.16 -9.09 -8.14
CA ALA A 96 7.62 -9.14 -6.79
C ALA A 96 6.08 -9.17 -6.79
N GLY A 97 5.43 -8.41 -7.68
CA GLY A 97 3.97 -8.43 -7.86
C GLY A 97 3.45 -9.77 -8.34
N VAL A 98 4.14 -10.43 -9.28
CA VAL A 98 3.80 -11.80 -9.72
C VAL A 98 3.93 -12.79 -8.56
N MET A 99 5.01 -12.70 -7.78
CA MET A 99 5.20 -13.55 -6.60
C MET A 99 4.11 -13.30 -5.54
N GLN A 100 3.76 -12.04 -5.30
CA GLN A 100 2.68 -11.66 -4.37
C GLN A 100 1.32 -12.21 -4.83
N ALA A 101 1.03 -12.15 -6.14
CA ALA A 101 -0.20 -12.73 -6.70
C ALA A 101 -0.22 -14.26 -6.53
N ALA A 102 0.91 -14.94 -6.76
CA ALA A 102 1.05 -16.38 -6.53
C ALA A 102 0.78 -16.75 -5.06
N PHE A 103 1.35 -16.01 -4.10
CA PHE A 103 1.05 -16.20 -2.68
C PHE A 103 -0.42 -15.93 -2.34
N GLY A 104 -1.07 -14.97 -3.01
CA GLY A 104 -2.50 -14.73 -2.88
C GLY A 104 -3.34 -15.93 -3.29
N VAL A 105 -3.05 -16.54 -4.45
CA VAL A 105 -3.75 -17.73 -4.96
C VAL A 105 -3.51 -18.96 -4.07
N LEU A 106 -2.28 -19.12 -3.57
CA LEU A 106 -1.92 -20.20 -2.65
C LEU A 106 -2.46 -19.99 -1.22
N ARG A 107 -3.20 -18.91 -0.96
CA ARG A 107 -3.69 -18.52 0.38
C ARG A 107 -2.58 -18.37 1.42
N GLY A 108 -1.40 -17.94 0.98
CA GLY A 108 -0.22 -17.69 1.83
C GLY A 108 -0.39 -16.53 2.83
N GLY A 109 -1.49 -15.77 2.75
CA GLY A 109 -1.78 -14.66 3.67
C GLY A 109 -1.87 -15.06 5.14
N ALA A 110 -2.17 -16.33 5.45
CA ALA A 110 -2.18 -16.84 6.82
C ALA A 110 -0.80 -16.75 7.50
N LEU A 111 0.30 -16.68 6.72
CA LEU A 111 1.66 -16.56 7.24
C LEU A 111 1.87 -15.25 8.02
N ALA A 112 1.14 -14.19 7.68
CA ALA A 112 1.20 -12.91 8.39
C ALA A 112 0.82 -13.04 9.87
N ASN A 113 -0.01 -14.03 10.24
CA ASN A 113 -0.45 -14.25 11.61
C ASN A 113 0.64 -14.87 12.51
N PHE A 114 1.75 -15.35 11.93
CA PHE A 114 2.87 -15.93 12.68
C PHE A 114 3.90 -14.89 13.13
N PHE A 115 3.79 -13.64 12.66
CA PHE A 115 4.71 -12.59 13.08
C PHE A 115 4.41 -12.14 14.52
N PRO A 116 5.40 -12.16 15.43
CA PRO A 116 5.20 -11.73 16.80
C PRO A 116 4.94 -10.22 16.86
N ASN A 117 4.04 -9.81 17.75
CA ASN A 117 3.68 -8.40 17.94
C ASN A 117 4.89 -7.50 18.27
N SER A 118 5.92 -8.04 18.93
CA SER A 118 7.16 -7.31 19.21
C SER A 118 7.89 -6.86 17.95
N VAL A 119 7.93 -7.69 16.91
CA VAL A 119 8.57 -7.37 15.62
C VAL A 119 7.76 -6.32 14.86
N ILE A 120 6.43 -6.44 14.85
CA ILE A 120 5.56 -5.46 14.18
C ILE A 120 5.73 -4.07 14.84
N ARG A 121 5.75 -4.02 16.17
CA ARG A 121 5.98 -2.76 16.91
C ARG A 121 7.37 -2.19 16.66
N GLY A 122 8.41 -3.03 16.62
CA GLY A 122 9.77 -2.61 16.28
C GLY A 122 9.86 -2.03 14.88
N LEU A 123 9.23 -2.67 13.89
CA LEU A 123 9.15 -2.18 12.52
C LEU A 123 8.45 -0.83 12.44
N LEU A 124 7.29 -0.67 13.09
CA LEU A 124 6.55 0.60 13.10
C LEU A 124 7.33 1.72 13.81
N ALA A 125 8.04 1.41 14.90
CA ALA A 125 8.92 2.36 15.57
C ALA A 125 10.06 2.81 14.67
N ALA A 126 10.69 1.88 13.94
CA ALA A 126 11.75 2.21 12.98
C ALA A 126 11.22 3.09 11.84
N ILE A 127 10.04 2.79 11.30
CA ILE A 127 9.39 3.60 10.26
C ILE A 127 9.10 5.02 10.77
N GLY A 128 8.72 5.17 12.06
CA GLY A 128 8.47 6.49 12.65
C GLY A 128 9.73 7.30 12.99
N VAL A 129 10.90 6.67 13.04
CA VAL A 129 12.19 7.35 13.25
C VAL A 129 12.78 7.86 11.93
N LEU A 130 12.47 7.18 10.82
CA LEU A 130 12.81 7.61 9.45
C LEU A 130 11.96 8.81 9.01
#